data_AF-A0A2D4R0A2-F1
#
_entry.id   AF-A0A2D4R0A2-F1
#
_cell.length_a   1.000
_cell.length_b   1.000
_cell.length_c   1.000
_cell.angle_alpha   90.00
_cell.angle_beta   90.00
_cell.angle_gamma   90.00
#
_symmetry.space_group_name_H-M   'P 1'
#
loop_
_entity.id
_entity.type
_entity.pdbx_description
1 polymer ?
#
loop_
_entity_poly.entity_id
_entity_poly.type
_entity_poly.pdbx_seq_one_letter_code
_entity_poly.pdbx_strand_id
1 'polypeptide(L)'
;MLNKLTGCIVLVFLTVSCAKQWSDSEVKPEKLPKLKQKEFITLLDSISMSTPHYMYTKLKVSYKGADNKGSFKTTLKSVKDSAVSAVVSFARIPVFSALIDTSTLTILNKKDKCFSVQALSE
;
A
#
# COMPACT_ATOMS: atom_id res chain seq x y z
N MET A 1 -39.91 26.24 3.31
CA MET A 1 -38.97 27.11 2.55
C MET A 1 -37.71 27.24 3.39
N LEU A 2 -36.60 26.60 2.98
CA LEU A 2 -35.33 26.73 3.69
C LEU A 2 -34.88 28.20 3.55
N ASN A 3 -34.85 28.94 4.65
CA ASN A 3 -34.42 30.34 4.63
C ASN A 3 -33.00 30.39 4.07
N LYS A 4 -32.72 31.34 3.15
CA LYS A 4 -31.41 31.45 2.49
C LYS A 4 -30.27 31.49 3.51
N LEU A 5 -30.53 32.10 4.67
CA LEU A 5 -29.60 32.15 5.81
C LEU A 5 -29.29 30.76 6.40
N THR A 6 -30.30 29.93 6.66
CA THR A 6 -30.11 28.54 7.11
C THR A 6 -29.38 27.68 6.10
N GLY A 7 -29.61 27.90 4.79
CA GLY A 7 -28.87 27.21 3.74
C GLY A 7 -27.38 27.55 3.74
N CYS A 8 -27.04 28.83 3.90
CA CYS A 8 -25.66 29.29 4.00
C CYS A 8 -24.94 28.73 5.23
N ILE A 9 -25.61 28.68 6.39
CA ILE A 9 -25.03 28.14 7.62
C ILE A 9 -24.68 26.66 7.47
N VAL A 10 -25.58 25.85 6.91
CA VAL A 10 -25.33 24.42 6.67
C VAL A 10 -24.17 24.20 5.69
N LEU A 11 -24.05 25.04 4.66
CA LEU A 11 -22.96 24.97 3.69
C LEU A 11 -21.59 25.28 4.33
N VAL A 12 -21.53 26.22 5.26
CA VAL A 12 -20.31 26.56 6.01
C VAL A 12 -19.91 25.43 6.97
N PHE A 13 -20.86 24.76 7.61
CA PHE A 13 -20.56 23.61 8.48
C PHE A 13 -20.00 22.41 7.71
N LEU A 14 -20.34 22.23 6.43
CA LEU A 14 -19.81 21.14 5.60
C LEU A 14 -18.37 21.35 5.12
N THR A 15 -17.84 22.58 5.16
CA THR A 15 -16.46 22.89 4.71
C THR A 15 -15.43 22.93 5.84
N VAL A 16 -15.85 22.96 7.10
CA VAL A 16 -14.97 22.98 8.29
C VAL A 16 -14.57 21.59 8.81
N SER A 17 -14.89 20.51 8.09
CA SER A 17 -14.34 19.18 8.40
C SER A 17 -12.88 19.07 7.96
N CYS A 18 -11.99 19.81 8.62
CA CYS A 18 -10.56 19.56 8.58
C CYS A 18 -10.26 18.31 9.43
N ALA A 19 -10.20 17.14 8.79
CA ALA A 19 -9.52 16.01 9.43
C ALA A 19 -8.06 16.43 9.68
N LYS A 20 -7.61 16.40 10.94
CA LYS A 20 -6.20 16.67 11.27
C LYS A 20 -5.34 15.72 10.44
N GLN A 21 -4.60 16.28 9.50
CA GLN A 21 -3.69 15.49 8.70
C GLN A 21 -2.56 15.04 9.65
N TRP A 22 -2.06 13.81 9.54
CA TRP A 22 -0.96 13.34 10.41
C TRP A 22 0.27 14.27 10.43
N SER A 23 0.40 15.18 9.45
CA SER A 23 1.39 16.26 9.40
C SER A 23 1.22 17.36 10.46
N ASP A 24 0.05 17.47 11.10
CA ASP A 24 -0.31 18.51 12.08
C ASP A 24 -0.12 18.04 13.52
N SER A 25 0.46 16.85 13.74
CA SER A 25 0.88 16.42 15.07
C SER A 25 2.07 17.28 15.51
N GLU A 26 1.98 17.87 16.71
CA GLU A 26 3.06 18.67 17.32
C GLU A 26 4.38 17.90 17.40
N VAL A 27 4.29 16.56 17.51
CA VAL A 27 5.41 15.64 17.36
C VAL A 27 5.45 15.15 15.92
N LYS A 28 6.15 15.89 15.04
CA LYS A 28 6.48 15.35 13.72
C LYS A 28 7.45 14.18 13.92
N PRO A 29 7.15 12.97 13.42
CA PRO A 29 8.10 11.88 13.49
C PRO A 29 9.38 12.31 12.76
N GLU A 30 10.53 12.06 13.38
CA GLU A 30 11.82 12.33 12.78
C GLU A 30 11.89 11.59 11.43
N LYS A 31 12.16 12.34 10.35
CA LYS A 31 12.27 11.72 9.04
C LYS A 31 13.55 10.90 9.01
N LEU A 32 13.39 9.59 8.84
CA LEU A 32 14.51 8.70 8.62
C LEU A 32 15.35 9.19 7.43
N PRO A 33 16.69 9.14 7.54
CA PRO A 33 17.57 9.55 6.45
C PRO A 33 17.33 8.67 5.22
N LYS A 34 17.45 9.29 4.03
CA LYS A 34 17.38 8.53 2.77
C LYS A 34 18.68 7.75 2.60
N LEU A 35 18.59 6.43 2.66
CA LEU A 35 19.71 5.54 2.43
C LEU A 35 19.96 5.33 0.94
N LYS A 36 21.23 5.18 0.56
CA LYS A 36 21.59 4.75 -0.81
C LYS A 36 21.19 3.29 -1.00
N GLN A 37 20.89 2.91 -2.24
CA GLN A 37 20.38 1.57 -2.54
C GLN A 37 21.27 0.43 -1.99
N LYS A 38 22.58 0.48 -2.19
CA LYS A 38 23.49 -0.57 -1.71
C LYS A 38 23.44 -0.74 -0.19
N GLU A 39 23.55 0.36 0.53
CA GLU A 39 23.49 0.40 2.00
C GLU A 39 22.14 -0.07 2.53
N PHE A 40 21.05 0.36 1.89
CA PHE A 40 19.70 -0.09 2.21
C PHE A 40 19.54 -1.61 2.05
N ILE A 41 20.05 -2.18 0.96
CA ILE A 41 20.02 -3.64 0.75
C ILE A 41 20.83 -4.36 1.84
N THR A 42 22.05 -3.90 2.15
CA THR A 42 22.87 -4.50 3.21
C THR A 42 22.19 -4.47 4.58
N LEU A 43 21.48 -3.39 4.91
CA LEU A 43 20.70 -3.28 6.14
C LEU A 43 19.44 -4.16 6.13
N LEU A 44 18.79 -4.33 4.97
CA LEU A 44 17.68 -5.29 4.85
C LEU A 44 18.16 -6.73 5.02
N ASP A 45 19.33 -7.07 4.47
CA ASP A 45 19.91 -8.40 4.59
C ASP A 45 20.27 -8.73 6.04
N SER A 46 20.75 -7.73 6.81
CA SER A 46 21.10 -7.94 8.23
C SER A 46 19.88 -8.22 9.12
N ILE A 47 18.69 -7.79 8.72
CA ILE A 47 17.43 -8.04 9.45
C ILE A 47 16.55 -9.11 8.77
N SER A 48 17.05 -9.78 7.73
CA SER A 48 16.27 -10.73 6.91
C SER A 48 15.72 -11.92 7.71
N MET A 49 16.40 -12.32 8.78
CA MET A 49 15.94 -13.38 9.69
C MET A 49 14.86 -12.91 10.68
N SER A 50 14.67 -11.60 10.83
CA SER A 50 13.64 -11.05 11.72
C SER A 50 12.34 -10.85 10.97
N THR A 51 11.26 -11.48 11.44
CA THR A 51 9.93 -11.28 10.87
C THR A 51 9.29 -10.04 11.48
N PRO A 52 9.01 -8.97 10.71
CA PRO A 52 8.36 -7.79 11.23
C PRO A 52 6.92 -8.11 11.65
N HIS A 53 6.47 -7.58 12.80
CA HIS A 53 5.08 -7.75 13.24
C HIS A 53 4.09 -7.08 12.27
N TYR A 54 4.44 -5.88 11.80
CA TYR A 54 3.70 -5.14 10.79
C TYR A 54 4.69 -4.62 9.76
N MET A 55 4.38 -4.82 8.48
CA MET A 55 5.18 -4.29 7.39
C MET A 55 4.29 -3.59 6.38
N TYR A 56 4.69 -2.39 5.99
CA TYR A 56 4.13 -1.68 4.85
C TYR A 56 5.27 -1.14 4.00
N THR A 57 5.27 -1.49 2.72
CA THR A 57 6.27 -1.00 1.78
C THR A 57 5.68 -0.72 0.41
N LYS A 58 6.26 0.28 -0.27
CA LYS A 58 5.95 0.65 -1.65
C LYS A 58 7.24 0.54 -2.46
N LEU A 59 7.26 -0.38 -3.40
CA LEU A 59 8.41 -0.67 -4.25
C LEU A 59 8.13 -0.23 -5.68
N LYS A 60 9.09 0.44 -6.31
CA LYS A 60 9.12 0.65 -7.77
C LYS A 60 10.08 -0.38 -8.33
N VAL A 61 9.55 -1.33 -9.09
CA VAL A 61 10.34 -2.39 -9.72
C VAL A 61 10.55 -2.04 -11.18
N SER A 62 11.80 -2.01 -11.62
CA SER A 62 12.17 -1.89 -13.02
C SER A 62 12.87 -3.19 -13.42
N TYR A 63 12.44 -3.81 -14.51
CA TYR A 63 13.03 -5.06 -15.01
C TYR A 63 13.38 -4.92 -16.49
N LYS A 64 14.42 -5.65 -16.91
CA LYS A 64 14.88 -5.77 -18.29
C LYS A 64 15.28 -7.23 -18.53
N GLY A 65 14.38 -8.00 -19.13
CA GLY A 65 14.66 -9.34 -19.64
C GLY A 65 15.21 -9.30 -21.07
N ALA A 66 15.34 -10.48 -21.69
CA ALA A 66 15.83 -10.62 -23.07
C ALA A 66 14.93 -9.89 -24.08
N ASP A 67 13.62 -10.18 -24.05
CA ASP A 67 12.67 -9.65 -25.02
C ASP A 67 11.78 -8.52 -24.47
N ASN A 68 11.79 -8.30 -23.15
CA ASN A 68 10.85 -7.39 -22.50
C ASN A 68 11.52 -6.50 -21.46
N LYS A 69 11.15 -5.23 -21.46
CA LYS A 69 11.52 -4.25 -20.43
C LYS A 69 10.26 -3.60 -19.89
N GLY A 70 10.24 -3.31 -18.60
CA GLY A 70 9.07 -2.70 -17.98
C GLY A 70 9.36 -2.14 -16.60
N SER A 71 8.38 -1.38 -16.09
CA SER A 71 8.38 -1.00 -14.69
C SER A 71 6.97 -1.02 -14.14
N PHE A 72 6.85 -1.42 -12.88
CA PHE A 72 5.59 -1.40 -12.15
C PHE A 72 5.83 -0.92 -10.73
N LYS A 73 4.76 -0.51 -10.08
CA LYS A 73 4.78 -0.22 -8.64
C LYS A 73 4.07 -1.36 -7.93
N THR A 74 4.63 -1.84 -6.85
CA THR A 74 3.95 -2.78 -5.96
C THR A 74 3.85 -2.20 -4.56
N THR A 75 2.71 -2.39 -3.92
CA THR A 75 2.51 -2.09 -2.49
C THR A 75 2.34 -3.41 -1.77
N LEU A 76 3.12 -3.63 -0.71
CA LEU A 76 3.05 -4.82 0.11
C LEU A 76 2.67 -4.42 1.54
N LYS A 77 1.72 -5.15 2.11
CA LYS A 77 1.31 -5.08 3.50
C LYS A 77 1.41 -6.48 4.09
N SER A 78 1.98 -6.60 5.27
CA SER A 78 2.05 -7.88 5.98
C SER A 78 1.77 -7.66 7.46
N VAL A 79 1.02 -8.58 8.04
CA VAL A 79 0.86 -8.76 9.48
C VAL A 79 1.37 -10.16 9.80
N LYS A 80 2.30 -10.24 10.75
CA LYS A 80 2.92 -11.50 11.16
C LYS A 80 1.84 -12.55 11.50
N ASP A 81 2.03 -13.76 11.00
CA ASP A 81 1.18 -14.94 11.22
C ASP A 81 -0.31 -14.75 10.86
N SER A 82 -0.65 -13.74 10.06
CA SER A 82 -2.04 -13.40 9.74
C SER A 82 -2.28 -13.30 8.25
N ALA A 83 -1.78 -12.22 7.62
CA ALA A 83 -2.09 -11.97 6.21
C ALA A 83 -1.04 -11.10 5.52
N VAL A 84 -0.82 -11.38 4.25
CA VAL A 84 -0.01 -10.61 3.33
C VAL A 84 -0.88 -10.12 2.17
N SER A 85 -0.88 -8.82 1.91
CA SER A 85 -1.57 -8.23 0.76
C SER A 85 -0.57 -7.52 -0.14
N ALA A 86 -0.62 -7.85 -1.43
CA ALA A 86 0.21 -7.23 -2.46
C ALA A 86 -0.68 -6.61 -3.55
N VAL A 87 -0.37 -5.39 -3.98
CA VAL A 87 -1.06 -4.72 -5.09
C VAL A 87 -0.05 -4.26 -6.11
N VAL A 88 -0.14 -4.80 -7.32
CA VAL A 88 0.68 -4.42 -8.47
C VAL A 88 -0.07 -3.39 -9.31
N SER A 89 0.58 -2.28 -9.61
CA SER A 89 0.04 -1.17 -10.39
C SER A 89 0.96 -0.80 -11.54
N PHE A 90 0.36 -0.60 -12.71
CA PHE A 90 1.01 -0.08 -13.90
C PHE A 90 0.44 1.31 -14.21
N ALA A 91 1.30 2.31 -14.47
CA ALA A 91 0.86 3.68 -14.73
C ALA A 91 -0.15 4.26 -13.71
N ARG A 92 -0.02 3.90 -12.42
CA ARG A 92 -0.93 4.23 -11.30
C ARG A 92 -2.29 3.51 -11.30
N ILE A 93 -2.52 2.59 -12.23
CA ILE A 93 -3.73 1.75 -12.29
C ILE A 93 -3.41 0.38 -11.68
N PRO A 94 -4.14 -0.06 -10.64
CA PRO A 94 -3.98 -1.41 -10.08
C PRO A 94 -4.39 -2.45 -11.11
N VAL A 95 -3.48 -3.36 -11.46
CA VAL A 95 -3.70 -4.42 -12.45
C VAL A 95 -3.85 -5.79 -11.81
N PHE A 96 -3.10 -6.05 -10.75
CA PHE A 96 -3.19 -7.29 -9.96
C PHE A 96 -3.24 -6.97 -8.48
N SER A 97 -3.94 -7.82 -7.73
CA SER A 97 -3.90 -7.84 -6.28
C SER A 97 -3.78 -9.29 -5.82
N ALA A 98 -3.03 -9.52 -4.75
CA ALA A 98 -2.99 -10.80 -4.06
C ALA A 98 -3.30 -10.57 -2.58
N LEU A 99 -4.01 -11.52 -1.98
CA LEU A 99 -4.21 -11.64 -0.55
C LEU A 99 -3.85 -13.07 -0.18
N ILE A 100 -2.88 -13.21 0.71
CA ILE A 100 -2.49 -14.47 1.32
C ILE A 100 -2.94 -14.35 2.77
N ASP A 101 -3.79 -15.25 3.23
CA ASP A 101 -4.10 -15.43 4.65
C ASP A 101 -3.57 -16.78 5.13
N THR A 102 -3.93 -17.20 6.34
CA THR A 102 -3.47 -18.45 6.95
C THR A 102 -3.94 -19.72 6.23
N SER A 103 -4.92 -19.61 5.34
CA SER A 103 -5.59 -20.76 4.72
C SER A 103 -5.73 -20.66 3.20
N THR A 104 -5.64 -19.45 2.65
CA THR A 104 -5.90 -19.21 1.23
C THR A 104 -4.94 -18.21 0.61
N LEU A 105 -4.67 -18.44 -0.67
CA LEU A 105 -4.11 -17.48 -1.61
C LEU A 105 -5.22 -17.06 -2.58
N THR A 106 -5.60 -15.78 -2.50
CA THR A 106 -6.52 -15.15 -3.44
C THR A 106 -5.75 -14.23 -4.38
N ILE A 107 -5.86 -14.46 -5.68
CA ILE A 107 -5.29 -13.60 -6.73
C ILE A 107 -6.43 -12.96 -7.51
N LEU A 108 -6.41 -11.65 -7.62
CA LEU A 108 -7.34 -10.85 -8.40
C LEU A 108 -6.62 -10.25 -9.60
N ASN A 109 -7.04 -10.64 -10.80
CA ASN A 109 -6.65 -10.01 -12.05
C ASN A 109 -7.72 -9.00 -12.45
N LYS A 110 -7.42 -7.71 -12.23
CA LYS A 110 -8.35 -6.62 -12.51
C LYS A 110 -8.48 -6.33 -14.00
N LYS A 111 -7.43 -6.63 -14.80
CA LYS A 111 -7.43 -6.45 -16.25
C LYS A 111 -8.47 -7.37 -16.90
N ASP A 112 -8.48 -8.63 -16.50
CA ASP A 112 -9.33 -9.67 -17.10
C ASP A 112 -10.61 -9.94 -16.29
N LYS A 113 -10.86 -9.13 -15.24
CA LYS A 113 -12.05 -9.20 -14.36
C LYS A 113 -12.27 -10.58 -13.74
N CYS A 114 -11.19 -11.30 -13.43
CA CYS A 114 -11.25 -12.64 -12.87
C CYS A 114 -10.46 -12.71 -11.55
N PHE A 115 -10.81 -13.70 -10.73
CA PHE A 115 -10.09 -14.02 -9.51
C PHE A 115 -9.92 -15.53 -9.38
N SER A 116 -8.90 -15.94 -8.66
CA SER A 116 -8.66 -17.32 -8.27
C SER A 116 -8.42 -17.39 -6.76
N VAL A 117 -8.90 -18.46 -6.15
CA VAL A 117 -8.68 -18.79 -4.75
C VAL A 117 -8.07 -20.18 -4.71
N GLN A 118 -6.97 -20.32 -3.99
CA GLN A 118 -6.31 -21.59 -3.74
C GLN A 118 -6.19 -21.78 -2.24
N ALA A 119 -6.56 -22.96 -1.75
CA ALA A 119 -6.28 -23.33 -0.37
C ALA A 119 -4.77 -23.61 -0.23
N LEU A 120 -4.18 -23.14 0.86
CA LEU A 120 -2.82 -23.46 1.25
C LEU A 120 -2.90 -24.73 2.09
N SER A 121 -2.46 -25.86 1.53
CA SER A 121 -2.25 -27.08 2.31
C SER A 121 -0.92 -26.99 3.04
N GLU A 122 -0.89 -27.36 4.32
CA GLU A 122 0.35 -27.62 5.06
C GLU A 122 1.19 -28.73 4.41
#